data_AF-A0A9P1H166-F1
#
_entry.id   AF-A0A9P1H166-F1
#
_cell.length_a   1.000
_cell.length_b   1.000
_cell.length_c   1.000
_cell.angle_alpha   90.00
_cell.angle_beta   90.00
_cell.angle_gamma   90.00
#
_symmetry.space_group_name_H-M   'P 1'
#
loop_
_entity.id
_entity.type
_entity.pdbx_description
1 polymer ?
#
loop_
_entity_poly.entity_id
_entity_poly.type
_entity_poly.pdbx_seq_one_letter_code
_entity_poly.pdbx_strand_id
1 'polypeptide(L)'
;MFGAALDVGIVALALPMHQYRRELKEHFFVILVPSVALAVGSLFAYPAACYAIGIGAERSLSMASRSLTVALAIPAAENLGGDVGAAAAVAVMSGILGVLVGQRMLNWMRVPKEDYITRGITLGANSSAIITALLLQSDPRAAAMSSLSMSLLGTITVSLTSVPPVVAAIKSLVLWAKLKREVLALLRPFPDSFNPNPSLASCILIFIMSLEGKVALVTGGTKNLGAEIARQLAGQGAHLALHYNTPSSKTDGDKLTAELKSSFPASKVALYQGDLTTKEAVDDLFASVKKDFGQVDIVVNTIGKVLKKPITEISEAEYDEMFAVNSKSAFFILQAGAKNVADGGKIITIVTSLLAAFTGFYTSYAGSKAPVEHFTRGVAKELQDRKISVNAIAPGPMDTQSDEAVAYHKSQGMGGRLTEVQDIAPIVKFLCTEGRWITGQTLFANGGYTTR
;
A
#
# COMPACT_ATOMS: atom_id res chain seq x y z
N MET A 1 -21.42 29.95 34.11
CA MET A 1 -20.73 31.26 34.07
C MET A 1 -19.78 31.37 32.88
N PHE A 2 -18.90 30.40 32.62
CA PHE A 2 -17.96 30.45 31.48
C PHE A 2 -18.60 30.42 30.09
N GLY A 3 -19.70 29.68 29.88
CA GLY A 3 -20.43 29.68 28.60
C GLY A 3 -20.97 31.06 28.22
N ALA A 4 -21.67 31.73 29.14
CA ALA A 4 -22.21 33.08 28.93
C ALA A 4 -21.11 34.14 28.65
N ALA A 5 -19.93 34.04 29.28
CA ALA A 5 -18.82 34.94 29.00
C ALA A 5 -18.21 34.71 27.60
N LEU A 6 -18.20 33.45 27.14
CA LEU A 6 -17.72 33.07 25.81
C LEU A 6 -18.71 33.52 24.72
N ASP A 7 -20.00 33.39 24.96
CA ASP A 7 -21.07 33.88 24.07
C ASP A 7 -21.00 35.42 23.94
N VAL A 8 -20.80 36.14 25.05
CA VAL A 8 -20.59 37.60 25.05
C VAL A 8 -19.34 37.98 24.25
N GLY A 9 -18.25 37.20 24.36
CA GLY A 9 -17.03 37.39 23.58
C GLY A 9 -17.26 37.23 22.07
N ILE A 10 -18.03 36.22 21.64
CA ILE A 10 -18.38 36.01 20.23
C ILE A 10 -19.22 37.18 19.71
N VAL A 11 -20.23 37.60 20.47
CA VAL A 11 -21.07 38.75 20.09
C VAL A 11 -20.25 40.03 20.00
N ALA A 12 -19.32 40.25 20.92
CA ALA A 12 -18.44 41.42 20.90
C ALA A 12 -17.56 41.50 19.64
N LEU A 13 -17.08 40.36 19.13
CA LEU A 13 -16.29 40.27 17.89
C LEU A 13 -17.15 40.49 16.63
N ALA A 14 -18.47 40.30 16.71
CA ALA A 14 -19.41 40.54 15.61
C ALA A 14 -19.94 41.99 15.57
N LEU A 15 -19.86 42.75 16.67
CA LEU A 15 -20.33 44.14 16.73
C LEU A 15 -19.71 45.07 15.67
N PRO A 16 -18.39 45.05 15.41
CA PRO A 16 -17.80 45.87 14.35
C PRO A 16 -18.33 45.52 12.97
N MET A 17 -18.60 44.24 12.71
CA MET A 17 -19.18 43.84 11.43
C MET A 17 -20.56 44.46 11.22
N HIS A 18 -21.35 44.58 12.29
CA HIS A 18 -22.64 45.27 12.20
C HIS A 18 -22.46 46.78 12.02
N GLN A 19 -21.57 47.41 12.80
CA GLN A 19 -21.32 48.85 12.73
C GLN A 19 -20.80 49.27 11.34
N TYR A 20 -19.82 48.55 10.80
CA TYR A 20 -19.17 48.84 9.51
C TYR A 20 -19.73 48.01 8.33
N ARG A 21 -20.96 47.51 8.45
CA ARG A 21 -21.60 46.63 7.44
C ARG A 21 -21.70 47.21 6.03
N ARG A 22 -21.73 48.54 5.86
CA ARG A 22 -21.78 49.18 4.54
C ARG A 22 -20.42 49.06 3.85
N GLU A 23 -19.34 49.39 4.55
CA GLU A 23 -17.97 49.24 4.06
C GLU A 23 -17.62 47.79 3.76
N LEU A 24 -18.08 46.85 4.61
CA LEU A 24 -17.89 45.41 4.34
C LEU A 24 -18.58 44.95 3.05
N LYS A 25 -19.75 45.51 2.72
CA LYS A 25 -20.43 45.22 1.45
C LYS A 25 -19.69 45.82 0.26
N GLU A 26 -19.22 47.05 0.39
CA GLU A 26 -18.46 47.75 -0.66
C GLU A 26 -17.14 47.03 -0.98
N HIS A 27 -16.44 46.54 0.05
CA HIS A 27 -15.15 45.87 -0.10
C HIS A 27 -15.23 44.34 -0.08
N PHE A 28 -16.42 43.75 -0.17
CA PHE A 28 -16.61 42.31 0.01
C PHE A 28 -15.70 41.47 -0.89
N PHE A 29 -15.62 41.80 -2.18
CA PHE A 29 -14.77 41.06 -3.12
C PHE A 29 -13.27 41.25 -2.87
N VAL A 30 -12.87 42.42 -2.37
CA VAL A 30 -11.47 42.71 -1.96
C VAL A 30 -11.07 41.85 -0.77
N ILE A 31 -12.02 41.48 0.09
CA ILE A 31 -11.80 40.61 1.25
C ILE A 31 -11.89 39.13 0.84
N LEU A 32 -12.86 38.79 -0.02
CA LEU A 32 -13.14 37.42 -0.43
C LEU A 32 -11.99 36.82 -1.22
N VAL A 33 -11.45 37.53 -2.22
CA VAL A 33 -10.42 36.98 -3.12
C VAL A 33 -9.16 36.55 -2.36
N PRO A 34 -8.55 37.36 -1.49
CA PRO A 34 -7.43 36.93 -0.65
C PRO A 34 -7.82 35.80 0.31
N SER A 35 -9.03 35.82 0.87
CA SER A 35 -9.47 34.78 1.82
C SER A 35 -9.62 33.41 1.13
N VAL A 36 -10.13 33.38 -0.10
CA VAL A 36 -10.19 32.16 -0.94
C VAL A 36 -8.78 31.70 -1.31
N ALA A 37 -7.92 32.61 -1.77
CA ALA A 37 -6.55 32.28 -2.14
C ALA A 37 -5.76 31.70 -0.96
N LEU A 38 -5.94 32.26 0.24
CA LEU A 38 -5.31 31.76 1.47
C LEU A 38 -5.92 30.43 1.92
N ALA A 39 -7.24 30.23 1.81
CA ALA A 39 -7.87 28.94 2.12
C ALA A 39 -7.32 27.83 1.21
N VAL A 40 -7.31 28.06 -0.11
CA VAL A 40 -6.82 27.12 -1.10
C VAL A 40 -5.31 26.88 -0.90
N GLY A 41 -4.52 27.95 -0.74
CA GLY A 41 -3.10 27.82 -0.44
C GLY A 41 -2.83 27.03 0.84
N SER A 42 -3.62 27.26 1.89
CA SER A 42 -3.54 26.50 3.15
C SER A 42 -3.85 25.03 2.94
N LEU A 43 -4.93 24.71 2.22
CA LEU A 43 -5.36 23.34 1.98
C LEU A 43 -4.40 22.53 1.12
N PHE A 44 -3.87 23.12 0.04
CA PHE A 44 -3.09 22.36 -0.94
C PHE A 44 -1.57 22.48 -0.74
N ALA A 45 -1.07 23.61 -0.24
CA ALA A 45 0.38 23.81 -0.10
C ALA A 45 0.93 23.35 1.25
N TYR A 46 0.25 23.64 2.37
CA TYR A 46 0.80 23.36 3.70
C TYR A 46 0.99 21.87 3.97
N PRO A 47 0.02 20.98 3.71
CA PRO A 47 0.24 19.56 3.94
C PRO A 47 1.44 19.00 3.17
N ALA A 48 1.58 19.37 1.89
CA ALA A 48 2.71 18.93 1.07
C ALA A 48 4.05 19.49 1.59
N ALA A 49 4.08 20.79 1.95
CA ALA A 49 5.28 21.44 2.47
C ALA A 49 5.71 20.89 3.83
N CYS A 50 4.77 20.72 4.76
CA CYS A 50 5.00 20.15 6.09
C CYS A 50 5.54 18.72 6.01
N TYR A 51 4.98 17.94 5.09
CA TYR A 51 5.49 16.60 4.84
C TYR A 51 6.93 16.62 4.29
N ALA A 52 7.19 17.50 3.31
CA ALA A 52 8.51 17.62 2.68
C ALA A 52 9.62 17.98 3.69
N ILE A 53 9.31 18.72 4.75
CA ILE A 53 10.30 19.10 5.80
C ILE A 53 10.45 18.09 6.93
N GLY A 54 9.66 17.01 6.99
CA GLY A 54 9.83 16.05 8.08
C GLY A 54 8.57 15.47 8.70
N ILE A 55 7.45 16.18 8.61
CA ILE A 55 6.29 15.94 9.46
C ILE A 55 5.52 14.71 8.93
N GLY A 56 5.03 13.86 9.84
CA GLY A 56 4.22 12.68 9.48
C GLY A 56 3.00 13.05 8.64
N ALA A 57 2.50 12.12 7.83
CA ALA A 57 1.43 12.39 6.86
C ALA A 57 0.14 12.91 7.52
N GLU A 58 -0.35 12.24 8.57
CA GLU A 58 -1.56 12.65 9.30
C GLU A 58 -1.40 14.03 9.95
N ARG A 59 -0.25 14.30 10.59
CA ARG A 59 0.05 15.61 11.17
C ARG A 59 0.20 16.69 10.11
N SER A 60 0.73 16.36 8.93
CA SER A 60 0.87 17.31 7.82
C SER A 60 -0.49 17.70 7.26
N LEU A 61 -1.43 16.76 7.14
CA LEU A 61 -2.82 17.03 6.76
C LEU A 61 -3.50 17.97 7.76
N SER A 62 -3.26 17.81 9.07
CA SER A 62 -3.75 18.73 10.10
C SER A 62 -3.23 20.17 9.96
N MET A 63 -2.10 20.39 9.27
CA MET A 63 -1.58 21.74 9.06
C MET A 63 -2.42 22.55 8.08
N ALA A 64 -3.28 21.91 7.30
CA ALA A 64 -4.24 22.58 6.41
C ALA A 64 -5.23 23.46 7.20
N SER A 65 -5.59 23.05 8.41
CA SER A 65 -6.56 23.73 9.28
C SER A 65 -5.92 24.61 10.37
N ARG A 66 -4.59 24.82 10.30
CA ARG A 66 -3.82 25.59 11.30
C ARG A 66 -4.30 27.02 11.50
N SER A 67 -4.87 27.64 10.47
CA SER A 67 -5.33 29.02 10.49
C SER A 67 -6.83 29.08 10.70
N LEU A 68 -7.43 28.11 11.38
CA LEU A 68 -8.84 28.09 11.75
C LEU A 68 -8.98 28.21 13.27
N THR A 69 -10.15 28.62 13.75
CA THR A 69 -10.50 28.46 15.16
C THR A 69 -10.62 26.96 15.48
N VAL A 70 -10.33 26.56 16.72
CA VAL A 70 -10.34 25.13 17.11
C VAL A 70 -11.66 24.43 16.73
N ALA A 71 -12.80 25.11 16.89
CA ALA A 71 -14.12 24.59 16.55
C ALA A 71 -14.29 24.25 15.06
N LEU A 72 -13.58 24.94 14.16
CA LEU A 72 -13.57 24.65 12.72
C LEU A 72 -12.36 23.82 12.30
N ALA A 73 -11.25 23.90 13.04
CA ALA A 73 -10.01 23.20 12.77
C ALA A 73 -10.15 21.68 12.92
N ILE A 74 -10.88 21.26 13.96
CA ILE A 74 -11.15 19.85 14.26
C ILE A 74 -11.92 19.17 13.12
N PRO A 75 -13.14 19.62 12.75
CA PRO A 75 -13.90 18.95 11.67
C PRO A 75 -13.17 19.04 10.32
N ALA A 76 -12.44 20.13 10.05
CA ALA A 76 -11.63 20.23 8.83
C ALA A 76 -10.50 19.19 8.80
N ALA A 77 -9.83 18.93 9.92
CA ALA A 77 -8.79 17.92 10.03
C ALA A 77 -9.36 16.50 9.96
N GLU A 78 -10.50 16.24 10.60
CA GLU A 78 -11.21 14.94 10.53
C GLU A 78 -11.59 14.60 9.09
N ASN A 79 -12.19 15.55 8.37
CA ASN A 79 -12.51 15.38 6.95
C ASN A 79 -11.28 15.03 6.10
N LEU A 80 -10.13 15.61 6.43
CA LEU A 80 -8.85 15.33 5.76
C LEU A 80 -8.18 14.03 6.22
N GLY A 81 -8.68 13.36 7.27
CA GLY A 81 -8.01 12.22 7.89
C GLY A 81 -6.69 12.61 8.57
N GLY A 82 -6.62 13.82 9.13
CA GLY A 82 -5.49 14.31 9.90
C GLY A 82 -5.58 13.99 11.39
N ASP A 83 -4.47 14.19 12.10
CA ASP A 83 -4.40 14.09 13.56
C ASP A 83 -5.14 15.28 14.22
N VAL A 84 -6.27 15.00 14.86
CA VAL A 84 -7.14 15.99 15.52
C VAL A 84 -6.41 16.71 16.66
N GLY A 85 -5.55 16.00 17.40
CA GLY A 85 -4.77 16.59 18.50
C GLY A 85 -3.78 17.62 17.98
N ALA A 86 -3.08 17.31 16.89
CA ALA A 86 -2.20 18.26 16.21
C ALA A 86 -2.96 19.46 15.63
N ALA A 87 -4.15 19.24 15.05
CA ALA A 87 -4.97 20.32 14.50
C ALA A 87 -5.37 21.33 15.60
N ALA A 88 -5.87 20.84 16.74
CA ALA A 88 -6.24 21.69 17.87
C ALA A 88 -5.04 22.47 18.42
N ALA A 89 -3.90 21.79 18.64
CA ALA A 89 -2.70 22.42 19.17
C ALA A 89 -2.16 23.53 18.25
N VAL A 90 -2.08 23.27 16.95
CA VAL A 90 -1.54 24.25 16.00
C VAL A 90 -2.51 25.40 15.74
N ALA A 91 -3.83 25.16 15.75
CA ALA A 91 -4.83 26.23 15.68
C ALA A 91 -4.73 27.22 16.86
N VAL A 92 -4.47 26.73 18.07
CA VAL A 92 -4.25 27.60 19.24
C VAL A 92 -2.93 28.36 19.11
N MET A 93 -1.85 27.65 18.75
CA MET A 93 -0.52 28.25 18.65
C MET A 93 -0.43 29.31 17.54
N SER A 94 -1.05 29.08 16.38
CA SER A 94 -1.10 30.05 15.28
C SER A 94 -1.85 31.32 15.69
N GLY A 95 -2.95 31.17 16.44
CA GLY A 95 -3.72 32.29 16.98
C GLY A 95 -2.90 33.17 17.91
N ILE A 96 -2.10 32.58 18.80
CA ILE A 96 -1.20 33.29 19.73
C ILE A 96 -0.06 33.96 18.96
N LEU A 97 0.60 33.24 18.05
CA LEU A 97 1.71 33.76 17.26
C LEU A 97 1.29 34.91 16.34
N GLY A 98 0.08 34.83 15.78
CA GLY A 98 -0.51 35.90 14.97
C GLY A 98 -0.59 37.23 15.72
N VAL A 99 -0.84 37.19 17.03
CA VAL A 99 -0.84 38.39 17.89
C VAL A 99 0.58 38.90 18.15
N LEU A 100 1.47 38.01 18.55
CA LEU A 100 2.83 38.38 18.96
C LEU A 100 3.68 38.92 17.81
N VAL A 101 3.47 38.39 16.60
CA VAL A 101 4.31 38.67 15.43
C VAL A 101 3.58 39.50 14.39
N GLY A 102 2.24 39.44 14.31
CA GLY A 102 1.46 40.03 13.22
C GLY A 102 1.72 41.51 13.00
N GLN A 103 1.74 42.32 14.07
CA GLN A 103 1.99 43.76 13.93
C GLN A 103 3.42 44.07 13.47
N ARG A 104 4.42 43.29 13.91
CA ARG A 104 5.81 43.42 13.45
C ARG A 104 5.93 43.03 11.98
N MET A 105 5.22 41.98 11.56
CA MET A 105 5.20 41.50 10.18
C MET A 105 4.58 42.54 9.23
N LEU A 106 3.47 43.17 9.62
CA LEU A 106 2.87 44.27 8.85
C LEU A 106 3.82 45.45 8.67
N ASN A 107 4.54 45.83 9.73
CA ASN A 107 5.55 46.89 9.66
C ASN A 107 6.71 46.50 8.73
N TRP A 108 7.16 45.24 8.80
CA TRP A 108 8.22 44.72 7.92
C TRP A 108 7.80 44.70 6.45
N MET A 109 6.56 44.34 6.15
CA MET A 109 5.95 44.42 4.82
C MET A 109 5.60 45.85 4.39
N ARG A 110 5.90 46.86 5.23
CA ARG A 110 5.63 48.29 4.99
C ARG A 110 4.15 48.61 4.71
N VAL A 111 3.24 47.86 5.34
CA VAL A 111 1.79 48.12 5.24
C VAL A 111 1.47 49.42 6.00
N PRO A 112 0.88 50.45 5.36
CA PRO A 112 0.52 51.69 6.02
C PRO A 112 -0.46 51.47 7.18
N LYS A 113 -0.34 52.27 8.25
CA LYS A 113 -1.26 52.18 9.39
C LYS A 113 -2.70 52.49 9.00
N GLU A 114 -2.89 53.39 8.03
CA GLU A 114 -4.22 53.79 7.53
C GLU A 114 -4.89 52.72 6.65
N ASP A 115 -4.15 51.71 6.18
CA ASP A 115 -4.70 50.61 5.37
C ASP A 115 -5.36 49.54 6.26
N TYR A 116 -6.51 49.88 6.81
CA TYR A 116 -7.28 49.01 7.71
C TYR A 116 -7.81 47.74 7.00
N ILE A 117 -7.94 47.75 5.67
CA ILE A 117 -8.40 46.60 4.88
C ILE A 117 -7.30 45.54 4.84
N THR A 118 -6.11 45.89 4.35
CA THR A 118 -4.99 44.95 4.25
C THR A 118 -4.57 44.47 5.65
N ARG A 119 -4.54 45.36 6.64
CA ARG A 119 -4.23 45.01 8.03
C ARG A 119 -5.26 44.04 8.60
N GLY A 120 -6.55 44.35 8.42
CA GLY A 120 -7.65 43.50 8.90
C GLY A 120 -7.64 42.11 8.25
N ILE A 121 -7.52 42.03 6.92
CA ILE A 121 -7.47 40.74 6.20
C ILE A 121 -6.25 39.92 6.64
N THR A 122 -5.06 40.53 6.68
CA THR A 122 -3.81 39.81 7.01
C THR A 122 -3.81 39.25 8.42
N LEU A 123 -4.31 40.04 9.39
CA LEU A 123 -4.39 39.60 10.79
C LEU A 123 -5.54 38.61 10.99
N GLY A 124 -6.67 38.82 10.31
CA GLY A 124 -7.83 37.92 10.33
C GLY A 124 -7.56 36.56 9.68
N ALA A 125 -6.72 36.50 8.65
CA ALA A 125 -6.39 35.26 7.94
C ALA A 125 -5.55 34.26 8.76
N ASN A 126 -5.02 34.67 9.93
CA ASN A 126 -4.43 33.73 10.89
C ASN A 126 -5.47 33.21 11.92
N SER A 127 -6.76 33.52 11.73
CA SER A 127 -7.90 33.18 12.59
C SER A 127 -7.68 33.38 14.09
N SER A 128 -7.00 34.46 14.45
CA SER A 128 -6.80 34.81 15.85
C SER A 128 -7.97 35.65 16.36
N ALA A 129 -8.92 35.04 17.07
CA ALA A 129 -9.95 35.81 17.80
C ALA A 129 -9.32 36.86 18.73
N ILE A 130 -8.10 36.58 19.22
CA ILE A 130 -7.31 37.46 20.09
C ILE A 130 -6.83 38.71 19.32
N ILE A 131 -6.35 38.59 18.07
CA ILE A 131 -5.91 39.77 17.31
C ILE A 131 -7.09 40.67 16.94
N THR A 132 -8.23 40.09 16.60
CA THR A 132 -9.47 40.85 16.38
C THR A 132 -9.88 41.58 17.66
N ALA A 133 -9.78 40.93 18.82
CA ALA A 133 -10.06 41.57 20.11
C ALA A 133 -9.09 42.73 20.45
N LEU A 134 -7.83 42.65 20.02
CA LEU A 134 -6.89 43.77 20.14
C LEU A 134 -7.22 44.90 19.17
N LEU A 135 -7.55 44.56 17.92
CA LEU A 135 -7.97 45.55 16.91
C LEU A 135 -9.25 46.27 17.34
N LEU A 136 -10.17 45.63 18.08
CA LEU A 136 -11.34 46.30 18.65
C LEU A 136 -10.97 47.55 19.47
N GLN A 137 -9.83 47.53 20.15
CA GLN A 137 -9.39 48.65 20.99
C GLN A 137 -8.58 49.68 20.20
N SER A 138 -7.76 49.23 19.24
CA SER A 138 -6.83 50.12 18.53
C SER A 138 -7.34 50.64 17.19
N ASP A 139 -8.13 49.83 16.47
CA ASP A 139 -8.58 50.07 15.09
C ASP A 139 -9.86 49.25 14.78
N PRO A 140 -11.04 49.75 15.19
CA PRO A 140 -12.30 49.01 15.05
C PRO A 140 -12.70 48.70 13.59
N ARG A 141 -12.24 49.50 12.63
CA ARG A 141 -12.49 49.26 11.20
C ARG A 141 -11.68 48.06 10.71
N ALA A 142 -10.40 47.97 11.08
CA ALA A 142 -9.58 46.79 10.81
C ALA A 142 -10.13 45.54 11.53
N ALA A 143 -10.69 45.69 12.74
CA ALA A 143 -11.33 44.60 13.47
C ALA A 143 -12.51 44.00 12.70
N ALA A 144 -13.35 44.84 12.08
CA ALA A 144 -14.47 44.38 11.26
C ALA A 144 -14.01 43.55 10.04
N MET A 145 -12.95 44.00 9.37
CA MET A 145 -12.34 43.30 8.24
C MET A 145 -11.71 41.97 8.67
N SER A 146 -11.05 41.95 9.83
CA SER A 146 -10.46 40.76 10.45
C SER A 146 -11.52 39.71 10.78
N SER A 147 -12.63 40.10 11.41
CA SER A 147 -13.75 39.20 11.73
C SER A 147 -14.33 38.55 10.47
N LEU A 148 -14.60 39.35 9.43
CA LEU A 148 -15.17 38.82 8.18
C LEU A 148 -14.18 37.87 7.47
N SER A 149 -12.90 38.25 7.39
CA SER A 149 -11.88 37.41 6.75
C SER A 149 -11.72 36.07 7.47
N MET A 150 -11.71 36.07 8.81
CA MET A 150 -11.66 34.85 9.62
C MET A 150 -12.86 33.94 9.36
N SER A 151 -14.08 34.49 9.33
CA SER A 151 -15.30 33.72 9.05
C SER A 151 -15.33 33.16 7.63
N LEU A 152 -14.86 33.91 6.64
CA LEU A 152 -14.75 33.45 5.25
C LEU A 152 -13.73 32.32 5.14
N LEU A 153 -12.52 32.50 5.68
CA LEU A 153 -11.46 31.49 5.66
C LEU A 153 -11.93 30.17 6.29
N GLY A 154 -12.57 30.25 7.46
CA GLY A 154 -13.15 29.09 8.15
C GLY A 154 -14.22 28.37 7.33
N THR A 155 -15.21 29.12 6.85
CA THR A 155 -16.31 28.56 6.05
C THR A 155 -15.78 27.90 4.78
N ILE A 156 -14.93 28.60 4.01
CA ILE A 156 -14.37 28.08 2.75
C ILE A 156 -13.59 26.80 3.01
N THR A 157 -12.72 26.78 4.04
CA THR A 157 -11.88 25.62 4.34
C THR A 157 -12.73 24.41 4.71
N VAL A 158 -13.70 24.56 5.61
CA VAL A 158 -14.59 23.46 6.03
C VAL A 158 -15.48 22.99 4.88
N SER A 159 -16.00 23.90 4.05
CA SER A 159 -16.78 23.52 2.87
C SER A 159 -15.94 22.71 1.88
N LEU A 160 -14.70 23.13 1.60
CA LEU A 160 -13.81 22.43 0.69
C LEU A 160 -13.38 21.06 1.22
N THR A 161 -13.07 20.94 2.52
CA THR A 161 -12.75 19.62 3.11
C THR A 161 -13.96 18.70 3.21
N SER A 162 -15.19 19.22 3.16
CA SER A 162 -16.39 18.37 3.15
C SER A 162 -16.68 17.73 1.78
N VAL A 163 -15.92 18.08 0.72
CA VAL A 163 -16.10 17.58 -0.64
C VAL A 163 -15.10 16.43 -0.90
N PRO A 164 -15.54 15.16 -1.07
CA PRO A 164 -14.61 14.03 -1.16
C PRO A 164 -13.57 14.11 -2.29
N PRO A 165 -13.91 14.58 -3.51
CA PRO A 165 -12.90 14.81 -4.56
C PRO A 165 -11.78 15.78 -4.17
N VAL A 166 -12.11 16.83 -3.41
CA VAL A 166 -11.13 17.82 -2.93
C VAL A 166 -10.21 17.20 -1.88
N VAL A 167 -10.78 16.45 -0.94
CA VAL A 167 -10.00 15.69 0.06
C VAL A 167 -9.04 14.71 -0.60
N ALA A 168 -9.51 13.98 -1.62
CA ALA A 168 -8.66 13.04 -2.36
C ALA A 168 -7.48 13.76 -3.05
N ALA A 169 -7.72 14.93 -3.64
CA ALA A 169 -6.67 15.74 -4.27
C ALA A 169 -5.64 16.26 -3.24
N ILE A 170 -6.07 16.68 -2.06
CA ILE A 170 -5.15 17.13 -1.00
C ILE A 170 -4.31 15.95 -0.47
N LYS A 171 -4.95 14.81 -0.21
CA LYS A 171 -4.26 13.58 0.22
C LYS A 171 -3.24 13.11 -0.81
N SER A 172 -3.58 13.18 -2.10
CA SER A 172 -2.66 12.77 -3.17
C SER A 172 -1.40 13.63 -3.17
N LEU A 173 -1.48 14.95 -2.93
CA LEU A 173 -0.29 15.80 -2.83
C LEU A 173 0.66 15.39 -1.71
N VAL A 174 0.14 14.98 -0.55
CA VAL A 174 0.96 14.45 0.56
C VAL A 174 1.57 13.10 0.18
N LEU A 175 0.83 12.24 -0.51
CA LEU A 175 1.34 10.98 -1.07
C LEU A 175 2.44 11.21 -2.11
N TRP A 176 2.31 12.21 -2.98
CA TRP A 176 3.34 12.62 -3.93
C TRP A 176 4.59 13.16 -3.23
N ALA A 177 4.43 13.96 -2.16
CA ALA A 177 5.54 14.42 -1.34
C ALA A 177 6.23 13.27 -0.59
N LYS A 178 5.45 12.28 -0.12
CA LYS A 178 5.92 11.00 0.44
C LYS A 178 6.76 10.22 -0.54
N LEU A 179 6.21 9.96 -1.73
CA LEU A 179 6.91 9.30 -2.81
C LEU A 179 8.20 10.04 -3.15
N LYS A 180 8.15 11.37 -3.33
CA LYS A 180 9.34 12.19 -3.64
C LYS A 180 10.41 12.10 -2.55
N ARG A 181 10.02 12.10 -1.27
CA ARG A 181 10.96 12.03 -0.15
C ARG A 181 11.57 10.64 0.00
N GLU A 182 10.79 9.58 -0.17
CA GLU A 182 11.26 8.19 -0.19
C GLU A 182 12.22 7.98 -1.38
N VAL A 183 11.88 8.50 -2.56
CA VAL A 183 12.76 8.54 -3.74
C VAL A 183 14.04 9.33 -3.45
N LEU A 184 13.97 10.53 -2.86
CA LEU A 184 15.15 11.33 -2.51
C LEU A 184 16.03 10.68 -1.43
N ALA A 185 15.44 9.94 -0.48
CA ALA A 185 16.19 9.17 0.51
C ALA A 185 16.93 7.98 -0.14
N LEU A 186 16.34 7.37 -1.17
CA LEU A 186 16.97 6.33 -1.99
C LEU A 186 18.06 6.87 -2.93
N LEU A 187 18.03 8.16 -3.27
CA LEU A 187 19.05 8.87 -4.07
C LEU A 187 20.29 9.30 -3.26
N ARG A 188 20.32 9.13 -1.91
CA ARG A 188 21.56 9.34 -1.15
C ARG A 188 22.56 8.24 -1.52
N PRO A 189 23.79 8.58 -1.94
CA PRO A 189 24.75 7.58 -2.35
C PRO A 189 25.11 6.66 -1.17
N PHE A 190 25.04 5.35 -1.40
CA PHE A 190 25.84 4.38 -0.63
C PHE A 190 27.32 4.60 -0.96
N PRO A 191 28.25 4.36 -0.01
CA PRO A 191 29.67 4.63 -0.21
C PRO A 191 30.26 3.89 -1.41
N ASP A 192 31.19 4.58 -2.06
CA ASP A 192 31.80 4.33 -3.37
C ASP A 192 32.24 2.87 -3.62
N SER A 193 31.38 2.07 -4.23
CA SER A 193 31.80 0.92 -5.04
C SER A 193 30.61 0.36 -5.81
N PHE A 194 30.15 1.05 -6.85
CA PHE A 194 29.56 0.42 -8.03
C PHE A 194 29.24 1.54 -9.03
N ASN A 195 29.85 1.47 -10.20
CA ASN A 195 29.65 2.40 -11.32
C ASN A 195 28.24 2.21 -11.91
N PRO A 196 27.41 3.25 -12.08
CA PRO A 196 26.24 3.17 -12.93
C PRO A 196 26.26 4.24 -14.02
N ASN A 197 26.26 3.77 -15.27
CA ASN A 197 25.41 4.37 -16.30
C ASN A 197 24.33 3.34 -16.59
N PRO A 198 23.06 3.67 -16.32
CA PRO A 198 22.20 4.23 -17.36
C PRO A 198 21.30 5.38 -16.87
N SER A 199 20.55 5.99 -17.79
CA SER A 199 19.74 7.19 -17.58
C SER A 199 18.65 7.04 -16.51
N LEU A 200 18.34 8.16 -15.84
CA LEU A 200 17.41 8.30 -14.69
C LEU A 200 16.04 7.61 -14.87
N ALA A 201 15.53 7.50 -16.10
CA ALA A 201 14.25 6.86 -16.41
C ALA A 201 14.33 5.33 -16.31
N SER A 202 15.44 4.72 -16.69
CA SER A 202 15.67 3.28 -16.54
C SER A 202 15.77 2.90 -15.08
N CYS A 203 16.42 3.70 -14.23
CA CYS A 203 16.50 3.42 -12.79
C CYS A 203 15.13 3.51 -12.10
N ILE A 204 14.23 4.42 -12.51
CA ILE A 204 12.87 4.53 -11.95
C ILE A 204 11.99 3.34 -12.37
N LEU A 205 12.12 2.87 -13.62
CA LEU A 205 11.38 1.70 -14.10
C LEU A 205 11.87 0.40 -13.42
N ILE A 206 13.20 0.23 -13.30
CA ILE A 206 13.84 -0.90 -12.60
C ILE A 206 13.45 -0.94 -11.11
N PHE A 207 13.22 0.21 -10.46
CA PHE A 207 12.79 0.27 -9.05
C PHE A 207 11.28 -0.01 -8.85
N ILE A 208 10.44 0.22 -9.86
CA ILE A 208 9.01 -0.15 -9.84
C ILE A 208 8.83 -1.63 -10.22
N MET A 209 9.72 -2.17 -11.06
CA MET A 209 9.70 -3.53 -11.59
C MET A 209 10.91 -4.32 -11.05
N SER A 210 10.84 -4.69 -9.78
CA SER A 210 11.94 -5.36 -9.05
C SER A 210 12.40 -6.71 -9.63
N LEU A 211 11.65 -7.27 -10.59
CA LEU A 211 11.95 -8.53 -11.29
C LEU A 211 12.19 -8.32 -12.80
N GLU A 212 12.51 -7.09 -13.23
CA GLU A 212 12.76 -6.80 -14.65
C GLU A 212 13.87 -7.71 -15.23
N GLY A 213 13.55 -8.36 -16.36
CA GLY A 213 14.44 -9.29 -17.04
C GLY A 213 14.62 -10.65 -16.35
N LYS A 214 14.00 -10.88 -15.18
CA LYS A 214 14.04 -12.15 -14.47
C LYS A 214 13.05 -13.15 -15.05
N VAL A 215 13.41 -14.42 -15.08
CA VAL A 215 12.57 -15.49 -15.61
C VAL A 215 11.96 -16.29 -14.47
N ALA A 216 10.63 -16.28 -14.38
CA ALA A 216 9.86 -17.06 -13.41
C ALA A 216 9.14 -18.24 -14.05
N LEU A 217 9.47 -19.44 -13.61
CA LEU A 217 8.76 -20.68 -13.92
C LEU A 217 7.67 -20.92 -12.87
N VAL A 218 6.40 -20.94 -13.29
CA VAL A 218 5.25 -21.22 -12.41
C VAL A 218 4.62 -22.55 -12.83
N THR A 219 4.82 -23.60 -12.04
CA THR A 219 4.25 -24.93 -12.33
C THR A 219 2.83 -25.03 -11.81
N GLY A 220 1.86 -25.39 -12.66
CA GLY A 220 0.44 -25.25 -12.33
C GLY A 220 -0.03 -23.79 -12.44
N GLY A 221 0.70 -22.97 -13.19
CA GLY A 221 0.58 -21.51 -13.23
C GLY A 221 -0.60 -20.95 -14.02
N THR A 222 -1.44 -21.79 -14.63
CA THR A 222 -2.46 -21.32 -15.58
C THR A 222 -3.83 -21.07 -14.99
N LYS A 223 -4.10 -21.50 -13.74
CA LYS A 223 -5.41 -21.34 -13.08
C LYS A 223 -5.25 -20.91 -11.62
N ASN A 224 -6.34 -20.39 -11.05
CA ASN A 224 -6.50 -20.10 -9.63
C ASN A 224 -5.27 -19.34 -9.06
N LEU A 225 -4.65 -19.89 -8.02
CA LEU A 225 -3.49 -19.29 -7.36
C LEU A 225 -2.29 -19.13 -8.30
N GLY A 226 -2.03 -20.11 -9.17
CA GLY A 226 -0.93 -20.04 -10.12
C GLY A 226 -1.06 -18.87 -11.09
N ALA A 227 -2.28 -18.63 -11.59
CA ALA A 227 -2.58 -17.51 -12.47
C ALA A 227 -2.40 -16.16 -11.76
N GLU A 228 -2.83 -16.05 -10.52
CA GLU A 228 -2.67 -14.81 -9.74
C GLU A 228 -1.20 -14.53 -9.40
N ILE A 229 -0.41 -15.56 -9.08
CA ILE A 229 1.04 -15.43 -8.91
C ILE A 229 1.68 -14.94 -10.21
N ALA A 230 1.32 -15.51 -11.36
CA ALA A 230 1.82 -15.08 -12.66
C ALA A 230 1.54 -13.59 -12.91
N ARG A 231 0.31 -13.12 -12.65
CA ARG A 231 -0.03 -11.68 -12.77
C ARG A 231 0.81 -10.79 -11.87
N GLN A 232 0.99 -11.17 -10.60
CA GLN A 232 1.79 -10.39 -9.65
C GLN A 232 3.27 -10.32 -10.07
N LEU A 233 3.84 -11.41 -10.58
CA LEU A 233 5.24 -11.44 -11.04
C LEU A 233 5.42 -10.68 -12.36
N ALA A 234 4.48 -10.78 -13.30
CA ALA A 234 4.50 -9.97 -14.53
C ALA A 234 4.39 -8.47 -14.24
N GLY A 235 3.55 -8.09 -13.26
CA GLY A 235 3.46 -6.72 -12.76
C GLY A 235 4.75 -6.20 -12.09
N GLN A 236 5.71 -7.08 -11.81
CA GLN A 236 7.06 -6.73 -11.36
C GLN A 236 8.12 -6.84 -12.47
N GLY A 237 7.71 -7.09 -13.71
CA GLY A 237 8.60 -7.15 -14.88
C GLY A 237 9.22 -8.51 -15.20
N ALA A 238 8.78 -9.57 -14.52
CA ALA A 238 9.27 -10.90 -14.81
C ALA A 238 8.80 -11.38 -16.20
N HIS A 239 9.67 -12.11 -16.88
CA HIS A 239 9.31 -13.03 -17.95
C HIS A 239 8.72 -14.31 -17.33
N LEU A 240 7.73 -14.90 -17.98
CA LEU A 240 6.94 -15.99 -17.41
C LEU A 240 6.99 -17.25 -18.28
N ALA A 241 7.45 -18.33 -17.66
CA ALA A 241 7.25 -19.70 -18.14
C ALA A 241 6.11 -20.34 -17.34
N LEU A 242 4.96 -20.52 -17.98
CA LEU A 242 3.77 -21.05 -17.33
C LEU A 242 3.59 -22.52 -17.70
N HIS A 243 3.35 -23.37 -16.71
CA HIS A 243 3.13 -24.80 -16.93
C HIS A 243 1.70 -25.21 -16.57
N TYR A 244 1.11 -26.10 -17.38
CA TYR A 244 -0.16 -26.77 -17.13
C TYR A 244 -0.07 -28.29 -17.36
N ASN A 245 -0.87 -29.05 -16.62
CA ASN A 245 -0.78 -30.52 -16.64
C ASN A 245 -1.51 -31.14 -17.83
N THR A 246 -2.83 -30.99 -17.92
CA THR A 246 -3.65 -31.72 -18.90
C THR A 246 -3.92 -30.91 -20.17
N PRO A 247 -4.04 -31.54 -21.36
CA PRO A 247 -4.44 -30.85 -22.59
C PRO A 247 -5.75 -30.04 -22.46
N SER A 248 -6.69 -30.52 -21.65
CA SER A 248 -7.95 -29.82 -21.37
C SER A 248 -7.78 -28.46 -20.67
N SER A 249 -6.65 -28.24 -19.99
CA SER A 249 -6.32 -26.95 -19.35
C SER A 249 -5.62 -25.96 -20.28
N LYS A 250 -5.35 -26.35 -21.54
CA LYS A 250 -4.66 -25.50 -22.52
C LYS A 250 -5.41 -24.20 -22.76
N THR A 251 -6.73 -24.25 -22.92
CA THR A 251 -7.56 -23.06 -23.18
C THR A 251 -7.40 -21.99 -22.10
N ASP A 252 -7.33 -22.38 -20.83
CA ASP A 252 -7.13 -21.43 -19.73
C ASP A 252 -5.71 -20.85 -19.73
N GLY A 253 -4.72 -21.68 -20.07
CA GLY A 253 -3.33 -21.23 -20.27
C GLY A 253 -3.17 -20.26 -21.44
N ASP A 254 -3.84 -20.50 -22.56
CA ASP A 254 -3.83 -19.63 -23.74
C ASP A 254 -4.50 -18.27 -23.42
N LYS A 255 -5.64 -18.29 -22.72
CA LYS A 255 -6.32 -17.07 -22.25
C LYS A 255 -5.43 -16.23 -21.33
N LEU A 256 -4.83 -16.86 -20.31
CA LEU A 256 -3.94 -16.16 -19.39
C LEU A 256 -2.68 -15.64 -20.11
N THR A 257 -2.13 -16.40 -21.05
CA THR A 257 -0.98 -15.96 -21.85
C THR A 257 -1.32 -14.73 -22.68
N ALA A 258 -2.49 -14.70 -23.31
CA ALA A 258 -2.97 -13.53 -24.05
C ALA A 258 -3.20 -12.32 -23.14
N GLU A 259 -3.83 -12.53 -21.98
CA GLU A 259 -4.03 -11.51 -20.94
C GLU A 259 -2.70 -10.89 -20.51
N LEU A 260 -1.71 -11.71 -20.15
CA LEU A 260 -0.41 -11.24 -19.66
C LEU A 260 0.40 -10.53 -20.74
N LYS A 261 0.39 -11.02 -21.98
CA LYS A 261 1.05 -10.34 -23.11
C LYS A 261 0.41 -8.99 -23.43
N SER A 262 -0.91 -8.88 -23.28
CA SER A 262 -1.64 -7.63 -23.48
C SER A 262 -1.36 -6.62 -22.36
N SER A 263 -1.39 -7.07 -21.10
CA SER A 263 -1.19 -6.21 -19.93
C SER A 263 0.28 -5.83 -19.70
N PHE A 264 1.21 -6.71 -20.09
CA PHE A 264 2.65 -6.56 -19.85
C PHE A 264 3.45 -6.84 -21.13
N PRO A 265 3.41 -5.95 -22.14
CA PRO A 265 3.99 -6.21 -23.46
C PRO A 265 5.53 -6.36 -23.46
N ALA A 266 6.22 -5.87 -22.43
CA ALA A 266 7.65 -6.06 -22.26
C ALA A 266 8.02 -7.46 -21.73
N SER A 267 7.07 -8.19 -21.14
CA SER A 267 7.32 -9.52 -20.58
C SER A 267 7.14 -10.60 -21.65
N LYS A 268 8.18 -11.43 -21.84
CA LYS A 268 8.04 -12.67 -22.59
C LYS A 268 7.22 -13.67 -21.77
N VAL A 269 6.18 -14.24 -22.39
CA VAL A 269 5.33 -15.28 -21.78
C VAL A 269 5.26 -16.50 -22.69
N ALA A 270 5.59 -17.67 -22.15
CA ALA A 270 5.51 -18.95 -22.85
C ALA A 270 4.76 -19.98 -21.99
N LEU A 271 4.14 -20.94 -22.67
CA LEU A 271 3.26 -21.94 -22.09
C LEU A 271 3.79 -23.35 -22.38
N TYR A 272 3.88 -24.18 -21.34
CA TYR A 272 4.42 -25.54 -21.40
C TYR A 272 3.40 -26.54 -20.85
N GLN A 273 3.31 -27.70 -21.48
CA GLN A 273 2.44 -28.79 -21.04
C GLN A 273 3.27 -29.98 -20.61
N GLY A 274 2.89 -30.62 -19.50
CA GLY A 274 3.51 -31.88 -19.09
C GLY A 274 2.91 -32.45 -17.81
N ASP A 275 3.00 -33.77 -17.62
CA ASP A 275 2.74 -34.37 -16.32
C ASP A 275 4.05 -34.48 -15.52
N LEU A 276 4.17 -33.70 -14.44
CA LEU A 276 5.41 -33.57 -13.66
C LEU A 276 5.54 -34.63 -12.55
N THR A 277 4.82 -35.76 -12.65
CA THR A 277 4.93 -36.90 -11.73
C THR A 277 6.18 -37.77 -11.98
N THR A 278 6.92 -37.50 -13.06
CA THR A 278 8.20 -38.15 -13.40
C THR A 278 9.36 -37.15 -13.36
N LYS A 279 10.57 -37.67 -13.14
CA LYS A 279 11.77 -36.84 -13.08
C LYS A 279 12.08 -36.26 -14.47
N GLU A 280 11.93 -37.09 -15.49
CA GLU A 280 12.24 -36.80 -16.89
C GLU A 280 11.40 -35.62 -17.38
N ALA A 281 10.09 -35.61 -17.10
CA ALA A 281 9.21 -34.51 -17.47
C ALA A 281 9.59 -33.19 -16.78
N VAL A 282 10.06 -33.24 -15.53
CA VAL A 282 10.57 -32.05 -14.83
C VAL A 282 11.86 -31.56 -15.48
N ASP A 283 12.81 -32.44 -15.77
CA ASP A 283 14.06 -32.06 -16.44
C ASP A 283 13.79 -31.43 -17.82
N ASP A 284 12.90 -32.03 -18.61
CA ASP A 284 12.49 -31.55 -19.94
C ASP A 284 11.83 -30.17 -19.89
N LEU A 285 11.00 -29.92 -18.86
CA LEU A 285 10.41 -28.60 -18.63
C LEU A 285 11.50 -27.56 -18.38
N PHE A 286 12.45 -27.82 -17.46
CA PHE A 286 13.54 -26.87 -17.18
C PHE A 286 14.44 -26.65 -18.40
N ALA A 287 14.73 -27.71 -19.17
CA ALA A 287 15.50 -27.61 -20.41
C ALA A 287 14.80 -26.75 -21.45
N SER A 288 13.48 -26.92 -21.62
CA SER A 288 12.66 -26.12 -22.55
C SER A 288 12.61 -24.65 -22.15
N VAL A 289 12.45 -24.37 -20.85
CA VAL A 289 12.46 -22.99 -20.34
C VAL A 289 13.84 -22.35 -20.55
N LYS A 290 14.94 -23.06 -20.26
CA LYS A 290 16.29 -22.56 -20.53
C LYS A 290 16.54 -22.31 -22.01
N LYS A 291 16.04 -23.17 -22.89
CA LYS A 291 16.15 -22.97 -24.34
C LYS A 291 15.44 -21.70 -24.79
N ASP A 292 14.24 -21.43 -24.26
CA ASP A 292 13.43 -20.30 -24.70
C ASP A 292 13.83 -18.98 -24.03
N PHE A 293 14.24 -18.99 -22.76
CA PHE A 293 14.51 -17.79 -21.97
C PHE A 293 15.98 -17.58 -21.61
N GLY A 294 16.85 -18.56 -21.85
CA GLY A 294 18.28 -18.53 -21.52
C GLY A 294 18.59 -18.87 -20.05
N GLN A 295 17.71 -18.52 -19.11
CA GLN A 295 17.90 -18.76 -17.68
C GLN A 295 16.58 -19.03 -16.95
N VAL A 296 16.69 -19.44 -15.68
CA VAL A 296 15.57 -19.53 -14.73
C VAL A 296 16.03 -18.85 -13.44
N ASP A 297 15.36 -17.79 -13.00
CA ASP A 297 15.70 -17.08 -11.76
C ASP A 297 14.79 -17.47 -10.61
N ILE A 298 13.52 -17.78 -10.92
CA ILE A 298 12.47 -18.02 -9.95
C ILE A 298 11.71 -19.29 -10.35
N VAL A 299 11.46 -20.16 -9.38
CA VAL A 299 10.56 -21.32 -9.53
C VAL A 299 9.48 -21.25 -8.46
N VAL A 300 8.22 -21.26 -8.87
CA VAL A 300 7.06 -21.36 -7.98
C VAL A 300 6.28 -22.62 -8.30
N ASN A 301 6.31 -23.58 -7.37
CA ASN A 301 5.58 -24.83 -7.50
C ASN A 301 4.20 -24.73 -6.86
N THR A 302 3.14 -24.68 -7.68
CA THR A 302 1.75 -24.67 -7.19
C THR A 302 1.04 -26.00 -7.42
N ILE A 303 1.76 -27.05 -7.83
CA ILE A 303 1.18 -28.36 -8.10
C ILE A 303 0.68 -28.99 -6.81
N GLY A 304 -0.54 -29.52 -6.86
CA GLY A 304 -1.06 -30.37 -5.81
C GLY A 304 -2.41 -30.98 -6.18
N LYS A 305 -2.71 -32.11 -5.53
CA LYS A 305 -4.00 -32.79 -5.58
C LYS A 305 -4.51 -32.98 -4.16
N VAL A 306 -5.79 -32.72 -3.95
CA VAL A 306 -6.47 -32.92 -2.65
C VAL A 306 -7.26 -34.22 -2.72
N LEU A 307 -7.14 -35.04 -1.67
CA LEU A 307 -7.99 -36.20 -1.43
C LEU A 307 -8.50 -36.14 0.01
N LYS A 308 -9.81 -36.01 0.17
CA LYS A 308 -10.52 -36.10 1.45
C LYS A 308 -11.26 -37.42 1.48
N LYS A 309 -10.77 -38.40 2.24
CA LYS A 309 -11.31 -39.76 2.27
C LYS A 309 -10.97 -40.47 3.59
N PRO A 310 -11.85 -41.33 4.14
CA PRO A 310 -11.50 -42.19 5.27
C PRO A 310 -10.28 -43.05 4.95
N ILE A 311 -9.34 -43.19 5.89
CA ILE A 311 -8.09 -43.93 5.65
C ILE A 311 -8.35 -45.38 5.24
N THR A 312 -9.42 -45.99 5.76
CA THR A 312 -9.85 -47.37 5.45
C THR A 312 -10.34 -47.57 4.01
N GLU A 313 -10.61 -46.48 3.29
CA GLU A 313 -11.11 -46.52 1.91
C GLU A 313 -10.09 -45.99 0.90
N ILE A 314 -8.92 -45.51 1.36
CA ILE A 314 -7.85 -45.07 0.46
C ILE A 314 -7.19 -46.31 -0.13
N SER A 315 -7.33 -46.46 -1.45
CA SER A 315 -6.64 -47.51 -2.21
C SER A 315 -5.14 -47.20 -2.36
N GLU A 316 -4.34 -48.24 -2.61
CA GLU A 316 -2.91 -48.08 -2.91
C GLU A 316 -2.68 -47.17 -4.13
N ALA A 317 -3.50 -47.30 -5.18
CA ALA A 317 -3.42 -46.43 -6.34
C ALA A 317 -3.68 -44.95 -6.02
N GLU A 318 -4.65 -44.65 -5.14
CA GLU A 318 -4.89 -43.28 -4.67
C GLU A 318 -3.73 -42.77 -3.81
N TYR A 319 -3.12 -43.63 -2.99
CA TYR A 319 -1.92 -43.28 -2.22
C TYR A 319 -0.76 -42.92 -3.16
N ASP A 320 -0.45 -43.80 -4.12
CA ASP A 320 0.63 -43.62 -5.08
C ASP A 320 0.44 -42.35 -5.91
N GLU A 321 -0.77 -42.10 -6.38
CA GLU A 321 -1.08 -40.88 -7.13
C GLU A 321 -0.88 -39.62 -6.27
N MET A 322 -1.37 -39.62 -5.02
CA MET A 322 -1.23 -38.48 -4.11
C MET A 322 0.24 -38.19 -3.81
N PHE A 323 1.06 -39.22 -3.57
CA PHE A 323 2.50 -39.05 -3.35
C PHE A 323 3.24 -38.67 -4.64
N ALA A 324 2.86 -39.21 -5.80
CA ALA A 324 3.43 -38.83 -7.09
C ALA A 324 3.19 -37.34 -7.38
N VAL A 325 1.96 -36.86 -7.17
CA VAL A 325 1.57 -35.47 -7.46
C VAL A 325 2.07 -34.49 -6.40
N ASN A 326 1.96 -34.79 -5.11
CA ASN A 326 2.26 -33.80 -4.06
C ASN A 326 3.71 -33.83 -3.57
N SER A 327 4.31 -35.02 -3.47
CA SER A 327 5.63 -35.21 -2.87
C SER A 327 6.72 -35.39 -3.92
N LYS A 328 6.57 -36.39 -4.81
CA LYS A 328 7.57 -36.74 -5.83
C LYS A 328 7.77 -35.60 -6.83
N SER A 329 6.70 -35.00 -7.34
CA SER A 329 6.81 -33.84 -8.25
C SER A 329 7.54 -32.68 -7.57
N ALA A 330 7.19 -32.35 -6.32
CA ALA A 330 7.81 -31.28 -5.56
C ALA A 330 9.29 -31.55 -5.30
N PHE A 331 9.65 -32.79 -4.95
CA PHE A 331 11.05 -33.20 -4.77
C PHE A 331 11.86 -33.01 -6.05
N PHE A 332 11.37 -33.47 -7.20
CA PHE A 332 12.10 -33.31 -8.46
C PHE A 332 12.12 -31.87 -8.97
N ILE A 333 11.08 -31.07 -8.72
CA ILE A 333 11.10 -29.63 -9.00
C ILE A 333 12.13 -28.91 -8.12
N LEU A 334 12.21 -29.24 -6.83
CA LEU A 334 13.25 -28.71 -5.93
C LEU A 334 14.66 -29.13 -6.40
N GLN A 335 14.84 -30.40 -6.79
CA GLN A 335 16.10 -30.91 -7.32
C GLN A 335 16.50 -30.22 -8.63
N ALA A 336 15.56 -30.07 -9.57
CA ALA A 336 15.81 -29.39 -10.83
C ALA A 336 16.07 -27.90 -10.59
N GLY A 337 15.33 -27.26 -9.69
CA GLY A 337 15.56 -25.90 -9.25
C GLY A 337 16.97 -25.71 -8.67
N ALA A 338 17.39 -26.59 -7.78
CA ALA A 338 18.73 -26.59 -7.18
C ALA A 338 19.85 -26.71 -8.23
N LYS A 339 19.62 -27.38 -9.36
CA LYS A 339 20.58 -27.49 -10.46
C LYS A 339 20.53 -26.31 -11.42
N ASN A 340 19.35 -25.75 -11.67
CA ASN A 340 19.10 -24.93 -12.85
C ASN A 340 18.79 -23.46 -12.56
N VAL A 341 18.32 -23.13 -11.36
CA VAL A 341 18.02 -21.74 -10.97
C VAL A 341 19.33 -20.95 -10.86
N ALA A 342 19.34 -19.73 -11.38
CA ALA A 342 20.49 -18.83 -11.33
C ALA A 342 20.86 -18.46 -9.89
N ASP A 343 22.14 -18.13 -9.67
CA ASP A 343 22.60 -17.68 -8.36
C ASP A 343 21.85 -16.41 -7.92
N GLY A 344 21.54 -16.33 -6.62
CA GLY A 344 20.64 -15.30 -6.10
C GLY A 344 19.15 -15.52 -6.37
N GLY A 345 18.78 -16.64 -7.02
CA GLY A 345 17.40 -16.98 -7.38
C GLY A 345 16.49 -17.37 -6.22
N LYS A 346 15.29 -17.84 -6.56
CA LYS A 346 14.19 -18.10 -5.61
C LYS A 346 13.47 -19.39 -5.96
N ILE A 347 13.21 -20.24 -4.96
CA ILE A 347 12.41 -21.45 -5.11
C ILE A 347 11.31 -21.44 -4.04
N ILE A 348 10.06 -21.50 -4.46
CA ILE A 348 8.90 -21.41 -3.57
C ILE A 348 7.97 -22.58 -3.87
N THR A 349 7.52 -23.30 -2.86
CA THR A 349 6.53 -24.39 -3.03
C THR A 349 5.27 -24.12 -2.21
N ILE A 350 4.10 -24.34 -2.82
CA ILE A 350 2.81 -24.27 -2.13
C ILE A 350 2.51 -25.62 -1.48
N VAL A 351 2.39 -25.59 -0.15
CA VAL A 351 1.97 -26.71 0.69
C VAL A 351 0.56 -26.43 1.24
N THR A 352 0.27 -26.77 2.50
CA THR A 352 -1.07 -26.61 3.09
C THR A 352 -0.99 -26.34 4.59
N SER A 353 -1.92 -25.56 5.12
CA SER A 353 -2.06 -25.38 6.58
C SER A 353 -2.44 -26.65 7.34
N LEU A 354 -2.89 -27.70 6.63
CA LEU A 354 -3.15 -29.00 7.24
C LEU A 354 -1.90 -29.65 7.86
N LEU A 355 -0.69 -29.17 7.51
CA LEU A 355 0.55 -29.57 8.17
C LEU A 355 0.66 -29.12 9.64
N ALA A 356 -0.24 -28.25 10.08
CA ALA A 356 -0.40 -27.80 11.46
C ALA A 356 -1.82 -28.03 12.01
N ALA A 357 -2.69 -28.73 11.27
CA ALA A 357 -4.07 -28.95 11.67
C ALA A 357 -4.25 -30.33 12.32
N PHE A 358 -5.15 -30.41 13.32
CA PHE A 358 -5.62 -31.67 13.87
C PHE A 358 -7.01 -31.99 13.30
N THR A 359 -7.05 -32.69 12.16
CA THR A 359 -8.30 -33.00 11.45
C THR A 359 -8.24 -34.35 10.71
N GLY A 360 -9.37 -35.04 10.63
CA GLY A 360 -9.51 -36.34 9.97
C GLY A 360 -9.68 -36.26 8.45
N PHE A 361 -9.72 -37.42 7.80
CA PHE A 361 -9.98 -37.61 6.36
C PHE A 361 -8.96 -37.01 5.38
N TYR A 362 -7.95 -36.27 5.85
CA TYR A 362 -6.90 -35.69 5.00
C TYR A 362 -5.55 -36.42 5.13
N THR A 363 -5.53 -37.64 5.65
CA THR A 363 -4.29 -38.37 5.96
C THR A 363 -3.34 -38.46 4.76
N SER A 364 -3.84 -38.90 3.59
CA SER A 364 -3.00 -38.98 2.37
C SER A 364 -2.62 -37.59 1.84
N TYR A 365 -3.52 -36.60 1.91
CA TYR A 365 -3.23 -35.26 1.41
C TYR A 365 -2.19 -34.51 2.27
N ALA A 366 -2.45 -34.35 3.56
CA ALA A 366 -1.51 -33.70 4.47
C ALA A 366 -0.19 -34.49 4.56
N GLY A 367 -0.29 -35.83 4.63
CA GLY A 367 0.86 -36.73 4.65
C GLY A 367 1.73 -36.64 3.40
N SER A 368 1.15 -36.52 2.21
CA SER A 368 1.91 -36.36 0.95
C SER A 368 2.49 -34.94 0.76
N LYS A 369 1.97 -33.92 1.45
CA LYS A 369 2.56 -32.56 1.47
C LYS A 369 3.61 -32.36 2.56
N ALA A 370 3.59 -33.15 3.64
CA ALA A 370 4.51 -32.99 4.78
C ALA A 370 6.01 -33.15 4.42
N PRO A 371 6.43 -34.10 3.55
CA PRO A 371 7.83 -34.24 3.16
C PRO A 371 8.42 -32.98 2.53
N VAL A 372 7.59 -32.20 1.84
CA VAL A 372 7.99 -30.98 1.14
C VAL A 372 8.58 -29.93 2.10
N GLU A 373 8.11 -29.85 3.35
CA GLU A 373 8.70 -28.96 4.36
C GLU A 373 10.14 -29.36 4.70
N HIS A 374 10.39 -30.67 4.83
CA HIS A 374 11.73 -31.17 5.09
C HIS A 374 12.65 -31.02 3.87
N PHE A 375 12.15 -31.29 2.66
CA PHE A 375 12.90 -31.06 1.43
C PHE A 375 13.29 -29.57 1.30
N THR A 376 12.37 -28.67 1.58
CA THR A 376 12.61 -27.21 1.57
C THR A 376 13.78 -26.82 2.47
N ARG A 377 13.82 -27.33 3.70
CA ARG A 377 14.92 -27.05 4.66
C ARG A 377 16.25 -27.60 4.18
N GLY A 378 16.28 -28.84 3.69
CA GLY A 378 17.49 -29.48 3.17
C GLY A 378 18.07 -28.70 1.99
N VAL A 379 17.25 -28.45 0.97
CA VAL A 379 17.67 -27.74 -0.24
C VAL A 379 18.06 -26.28 0.08
N ALA A 380 17.34 -25.60 0.98
CA ALA A 380 17.74 -24.27 1.45
C ALA A 380 19.15 -24.26 2.06
N LYS A 381 19.51 -25.31 2.81
CA LYS A 381 20.82 -25.43 3.45
C LYS A 381 21.93 -25.73 2.43
N GLU A 382 21.64 -26.52 1.41
CA GLU A 382 22.58 -26.87 0.36
C GLU A 382 22.87 -25.70 -0.61
N LEU A 383 21.91 -24.77 -0.79
CA LEU A 383 22.04 -23.68 -1.77
C LEU A 383 22.55 -22.34 -1.18
N GLN A 384 23.08 -22.36 0.05
CA GLN A 384 23.54 -21.14 0.73
C GLN A 384 24.63 -20.39 -0.06
N ASP A 385 25.63 -21.10 -0.56
CA ASP A 385 26.76 -20.51 -1.28
C ASP A 385 26.32 -19.84 -2.60
N ARG A 386 25.27 -20.40 -3.21
CA ARG A 386 24.64 -19.88 -4.43
C ARG A 386 23.65 -18.75 -4.15
N LYS A 387 23.42 -18.41 -2.87
CA LYS A 387 22.51 -17.35 -2.41
C LYS A 387 21.07 -17.53 -2.92
N ILE A 388 20.65 -18.77 -3.16
CA ILE A 388 19.27 -19.10 -3.58
C ILE A 388 18.43 -19.30 -2.32
N SER A 389 17.31 -18.59 -2.19
CA SER A 389 16.39 -18.81 -1.08
C SER A 389 15.32 -19.83 -1.47
N VAL A 390 15.02 -20.76 -0.56
CA VAL A 390 14.07 -21.85 -0.78
C VAL A 390 13.05 -21.85 0.35
N ASN A 391 11.78 -21.66 0.05
CA ASN A 391 10.71 -21.58 1.06
C ASN A 391 9.47 -22.35 0.64
N ALA A 392 8.62 -22.65 1.63
CA ALA A 392 7.28 -23.15 1.43
C ALA A 392 6.25 -22.16 1.96
N ILE A 393 5.06 -22.15 1.37
CA ILE A 393 3.90 -21.39 1.87
C ILE A 393 2.77 -22.36 2.13
N ALA A 394 2.12 -22.25 3.28
CA ALA A 394 1.01 -23.07 3.71
C ALA A 394 -0.29 -22.23 3.76
N PRO A 395 -1.03 -22.11 2.64
CA PRO A 395 -2.33 -21.45 2.63
C PRO A 395 -3.34 -22.13 3.56
N GLY A 396 -4.35 -21.37 4.00
CA GLY A 396 -5.57 -21.92 4.56
C GLY A 396 -6.45 -22.57 3.49
N PRO A 397 -7.65 -23.05 3.86
CA PRO A 397 -8.59 -23.62 2.91
C PRO A 397 -9.02 -22.57 1.87
N MET A 398 -8.82 -22.85 0.59
CA MET A 398 -9.17 -21.96 -0.54
C MET A 398 -10.42 -22.43 -1.30
N ASP A 399 -10.62 -23.75 -1.37
CA ASP A 399 -11.78 -24.38 -2.03
C ASP A 399 -12.10 -25.68 -1.27
N THR A 400 -13.39 -25.93 -1.00
CA THR A 400 -13.84 -27.02 -0.12
C THR A 400 -15.17 -27.59 -0.60
N GLN A 401 -15.28 -28.92 -0.63
CA GLN A 401 -16.32 -29.63 -1.42
C GLN A 401 -17.71 -29.77 -0.77
N SER A 402 -17.96 -29.25 0.44
CA SER A 402 -19.31 -29.25 1.03
C SER A 402 -19.62 -27.96 1.75
N ASP A 403 -20.89 -27.52 1.71
CA ASP A 403 -21.34 -26.28 2.35
C ASP A 403 -21.07 -26.25 3.86
N GLU A 404 -21.23 -27.40 4.52
CA GLU A 404 -20.90 -27.55 5.94
C GLU A 404 -19.39 -27.38 6.20
N ALA A 405 -18.54 -27.97 5.34
CA ALA A 405 -17.10 -27.78 5.44
C ALA A 405 -16.72 -26.32 5.16
N VAL A 406 -17.32 -25.70 4.15
CA VAL A 406 -17.13 -24.26 3.84
C VAL A 406 -17.47 -23.42 5.07
N ALA A 407 -18.63 -23.65 5.69
CA ALA A 407 -19.07 -22.90 6.87
C ALA A 407 -18.11 -23.07 8.05
N TYR A 408 -17.69 -24.30 8.34
CA TYR A 408 -16.69 -24.58 9.36
C TYR A 408 -15.37 -23.86 9.07
N HIS A 409 -14.79 -24.04 7.88
CA HIS A 409 -13.51 -23.42 7.53
C HIS A 409 -13.57 -21.89 7.56
N LYS A 410 -14.69 -21.28 7.13
CA LYS A 410 -14.94 -19.85 7.25
C LYS A 410 -14.95 -19.38 8.71
N SER A 411 -15.60 -20.13 9.61
CA SER A 411 -15.66 -19.79 11.04
C SER A 411 -14.30 -19.74 11.73
N GLN A 412 -13.31 -20.43 11.19
CA GLN A 412 -11.95 -20.50 11.73
C GLN A 412 -10.99 -19.50 11.06
N GLY A 413 -11.41 -18.87 9.96
CA GLY A 413 -10.62 -17.91 9.21
C GLY A 413 -10.92 -16.46 9.60
N MET A 414 -9.89 -15.62 9.53
CA MET A 414 -10.01 -14.18 9.70
C MET A 414 -11.11 -13.60 8.79
N GLY A 415 -12.00 -12.80 9.39
CA GLY A 415 -13.11 -12.17 8.66
C GLY A 415 -14.22 -13.14 8.24
N GLY A 416 -14.26 -14.37 8.75
CA GLY A 416 -15.34 -15.31 8.45
C GLY A 416 -15.34 -15.80 7.00
N ARG A 417 -14.17 -15.84 6.34
CA ARG A 417 -14.03 -16.22 4.92
C ARG A 417 -12.94 -17.27 4.71
N LEU A 418 -12.97 -17.90 3.54
CA LEU A 418 -11.91 -18.78 3.06
C LEU A 418 -10.70 -17.96 2.60
N THR A 419 -9.56 -18.63 2.46
CA THR A 419 -8.36 -18.03 1.88
C THR A 419 -8.59 -17.74 0.40
N GLU A 420 -8.33 -16.51 -0.01
CA GLU A 420 -8.42 -16.07 -1.40
C GLU A 420 -7.02 -16.10 -2.03
N VAL A 421 -6.96 -16.21 -3.36
CA VAL A 421 -5.66 -16.22 -4.05
C VAL A 421 -4.90 -14.91 -3.84
N GLN A 422 -5.62 -13.81 -3.63
CA GLN A 422 -5.12 -12.48 -3.30
C GLN A 422 -4.47 -12.40 -1.90
N ASP A 423 -4.71 -13.36 -1.01
CA ASP A 423 -4.02 -13.42 0.28
C ASP A 423 -2.62 -14.04 0.15
N ILE A 424 -2.41 -14.90 -0.85
CA ILE A 424 -1.21 -15.72 -0.98
C ILE A 424 -0.24 -15.17 -2.03
N ALA A 425 -0.74 -14.75 -3.19
CA ALA A 425 0.11 -14.28 -4.29
C ALA A 425 1.00 -13.07 -3.91
N PRO A 426 0.54 -12.09 -3.10
CA PRO A 426 1.40 -11.02 -2.61
C PRO A 426 2.57 -11.52 -1.74
N ILE A 427 2.40 -12.62 -0.99
CA ILE A 427 3.46 -13.21 -0.17
C ILE A 427 4.50 -13.88 -1.07
N VAL A 428 4.06 -14.59 -2.12
CA VAL A 428 4.97 -15.14 -3.13
C VAL A 428 5.77 -14.02 -3.79
N LYS A 429 5.11 -12.94 -4.22
CA LYS A 429 5.77 -11.75 -4.78
C LYS A 429 6.80 -11.21 -3.79
N PHE A 430 6.43 -10.98 -2.53
CA PHE A 430 7.33 -10.48 -1.49
C PHE A 430 8.58 -11.37 -1.35
N LEU A 431 8.42 -12.69 -1.30
CA LEU A 431 9.56 -13.62 -1.24
C LEU A 431 10.46 -13.55 -2.48
N CYS A 432 9.89 -13.27 -3.64
CA CYS A 432 10.66 -13.11 -4.87
C CYS A 432 11.45 -11.80 -4.92
N THR A 433 10.96 -10.75 -4.26
CA THR A 433 11.50 -9.38 -4.35
C THR A 433 12.30 -9.00 -3.11
N GLU A 434 11.64 -8.74 -1.99
CA GLU A 434 12.20 -8.17 -0.76
C GLU A 434 12.57 -9.25 0.27
N GLY A 435 11.94 -10.42 0.21
CA GLY A 435 12.03 -11.50 1.19
C GLY A 435 13.29 -12.36 1.11
N ARG A 436 14.37 -11.87 0.51
CA ARG A 436 15.64 -12.60 0.32
C ARG A 436 16.19 -13.25 1.60
N TRP A 437 15.99 -12.60 2.75
CA TRP A 437 16.53 -13.07 4.03
C TRP A 437 15.74 -14.24 4.64
N ILE A 438 14.57 -14.55 4.08
CA ILE A 438 13.74 -15.68 4.49
C ILE A 438 14.14 -16.88 3.64
N THR A 439 14.67 -17.92 4.26
CA THR A 439 15.01 -19.19 3.58
C THR A 439 14.86 -20.37 4.54
N GLY A 440 14.50 -21.53 4.00
CA GLY A 440 14.24 -22.77 4.75
C GLY A 440 12.95 -22.74 5.58
N GLN A 441 12.05 -21.76 5.34
CA GLN A 441 10.85 -21.57 6.14
C GLN A 441 9.60 -22.18 5.48
N THR A 442 8.65 -22.58 6.31
CA THR A 442 7.25 -22.76 5.89
C THR A 442 6.43 -21.62 6.49
N LEU A 443 5.87 -20.76 5.64
CA LEU A 443 5.06 -19.62 6.07
C LEU A 443 3.58 -20.01 6.08
N PHE A 444 2.97 -20.04 7.27
CA PHE A 444 1.55 -20.32 7.46
C PHE A 444 0.70 -19.06 7.20
N ALA A 445 0.37 -18.84 5.93
CA ALA A 445 -0.45 -17.73 5.47
C ALA A 445 -1.93 -18.15 5.38
N ASN A 446 -2.61 -18.24 6.52
CA ASN A 446 -3.86 -18.97 6.62
C ASN A 446 -4.99 -18.25 7.37
N GLY A 447 -4.85 -16.94 7.59
CA GLY A 447 -5.86 -16.14 8.26
C GLY A 447 -6.16 -16.58 9.69
N GLY A 448 -5.22 -17.21 10.39
CA GLY A 448 -5.42 -17.70 11.76
C GLY A 448 -6.05 -19.09 11.86
N TYR A 449 -6.20 -19.80 10.73
CA TYR A 449 -6.80 -21.14 10.68
C TYR A 449 -6.03 -22.16 11.53
N THR A 450 -4.70 -22.10 11.53
CA THR A 450 -3.82 -22.90 12.39
C THR A 450 -2.58 -22.09 12.79
N THR A 451 -1.87 -22.51 13.84
CA THR A 451 -0.62 -21.88 14.31
C THR A 451 0.54 -22.89 14.25
N ARG A 452 1.69 -22.48 13.71
CA ARG A 452 2.97 -23.22 13.80
C ARG A 452 4.17 -22.34 13.49
#